data_AF-A0A392MMQ2-F1
#
_entry.id   AF-A0A392MMQ2-F1
#
_cell.length_a   1.000
_cell.length_b   1.000
_cell.length_c   1.000
_cell.angle_alpha   90.00
_cell.angle_beta   90.00
_cell.angle_gamma   90.00
#
_symmetry.space_group_name_H-M   'P 1'
#
loop_
_entity.id
_entity.type
_entity.pdbx_description
1 polymer ?
#
loop_
_entity_poly.entity_id
_entity_poly.type
_entity_poly.pdbx_seq_one_letter_code
_entity_poly.pdbx_strand_id
1 'polypeptide(L)'
;GRCLPTTRFDMLIPGDEIPSWFVPQRSVSWAKVHIPNNFPQDELVGFALCFLLVSYAVPPELCNHEIDCYLIASNDKKLITTRRLPPMDPCYPHLYILYLSIEQFRDKIHEDDYWSDIEFALKCYCCHSLQIVRSGCRLVCKQDVEVFRDHI
;
A
#
# COMPACT_ATOMS: atom_id res chain seq x y z
N GLY A 1 -13.45 21.24 12.64
CA GLY A 1 -12.51 20.75 11.62
C GLY A 1 -12.86 19.33 11.29
N ARG A 2 -12.94 18.95 10.01
CA ARG A 2 -13.24 17.57 9.62
C ARG A 2 -11.97 16.72 9.69
N CYS A 3 -12.07 15.57 10.36
CA CYS A 3 -10.98 14.66 10.69
C CYS A 3 -10.28 14.12 9.43
N LEU A 4 -8.96 13.99 9.48
CA LEU A 4 -8.18 13.23 8.50
C LEU A 4 -8.67 11.77 8.48
N PRO A 5 -8.45 11.01 7.40
CA PRO A 5 -8.83 9.60 7.36
C PRO A 5 -8.07 8.84 8.45
N THR A 6 -8.75 8.52 9.54
CA THR A 6 -8.16 7.83 10.70
C THR A 6 -8.07 6.32 10.48
N THR A 7 -8.84 5.79 9.55
CA THR A 7 -8.93 4.35 9.26
C THR A 7 -8.17 3.97 7.99
N ARG A 8 -7.61 2.76 7.98
CA ARG A 8 -7.13 2.11 6.75
C ARG A 8 -8.28 1.92 5.76
N PHE A 9 -7.97 1.92 4.47
CA PHE A 9 -8.90 1.45 3.44
C PHE A 9 -8.12 0.85 2.28
N ASP A 10 -8.77 -0.03 1.52
CA ASP A 10 -8.21 -0.70 0.36
C ASP A 10 -9.21 -0.71 -0.80
N MET A 11 -8.68 -0.79 -2.03
CA MET A 11 -9.46 -0.91 -3.26
C MET A 11 -8.73 -1.84 -4.24
N LEU A 12 -9.50 -2.61 -5.00
CA LEU A 12 -8.99 -3.38 -6.14
C LEU A 12 -9.78 -2.94 -7.38
N ILE A 13 -9.07 -2.42 -8.38
CA ILE A 13 -9.68 -1.92 -9.62
C ILE A 13 -8.94 -2.47 -10.84
N PRO A 14 -9.60 -2.69 -11.98
CA PRO A 14 -8.91 -2.98 -13.23
C PRO A 14 -7.94 -1.85 -13.61
N GLY A 15 -6.78 -2.19 -14.16
CA GLY A 15 -5.77 -1.21 -14.59
C GLY A 15 -4.40 -1.83 -14.77
N ASP A 16 -3.67 -1.37 -15.78
CA ASP A 16 -2.40 -1.92 -16.25
C ASP A 16 -1.17 -1.07 -15.87
N GLU A 17 -1.38 0.15 -15.40
CA GLU A 17 -0.31 1.08 -15.02
C GLU A 17 -0.51 1.65 -13.62
N ILE A 18 0.56 1.65 -12.82
CA ILE A 18 0.57 2.32 -11.52
C ILE A 18 0.58 3.84 -11.78
N PRO A 19 -0.36 4.61 -11.20
CA PRO A 19 -0.42 6.05 -11.38
C PRO A 19 0.90 6.74 -11.01
N SER A 20 1.28 7.77 -11.76
CA SER A 20 2.52 8.54 -11.57
C SER A 20 2.60 9.25 -10.21
N TRP A 21 1.50 9.34 -9.47
CA TRP A 21 1.46 9.84 -8.10
C TRP A 21 2.18 8.92 -7.09
N PHE A 22 2.25 7.62 -7.38
CA PHE A 22 3.00 6.64 -6.57
C PHE A 22 4.46 6.58 -7.03
N VAL A 23 5.37 7.17 -6.27
CA VAL A 23 6.81 7.22 -6.55
C VAL A 23 7.60 6.97 -5.25
N PRO A 24 8.62 6.09 -5.26
CA PRO A 24 9.15 5.35 -6.41
C PRO A 24 8.27 4.18 -6.84
N GLN A 25 8.34 3.81 -8.13
CA GLN A 25 7.77 2.58 -8.65
C GLN A 25 8.85 1.54 -8.92
N ARG A 26 8.56 0.27 -8.69
CA ARG A 26 9.51 -0.83 -8.87
C ARG A 26 8.82 -2.09 -9.40
N SER A 27 9.56 -2.91 -10.12
CA SER A 27 9.11 -4.23 -10.60
C SER A 27 9.35 -5.33 -9.56
N VAL A 28 8.80 -5.13 -8.35
CA VAL A 28 8.94 -6.03 -7.21
C VAL A 28 7.66 -5.98 -6.37
N SER A 29 7.47 -6.94 -5.47
CA SER A 29 6.27 -7.04 -4.63
C SER A 29 6.29 -6.18 -3.37
N TRP A 30 7.24 -5.26 -3.26
CA TRP A 30 7.43 -4.41 -2.09
C TRP A 30 7.66 -2.96 -2.48
N ALA A 31 7.14 -2.03 -1.70
CA ALA A 31 7.30 -0.61 -1.92
C ALA A 31 8.24 -0.04 -0.84
N LYS A 32 9.35 0.55 -1.27
CA LYS A 32 10.28 1.25 -0.38
C LYS A 32 9.79 2.66 -0.14
N VAL A 33 9.54 3.00 1.11
CA VAL A 33 9.23 4.37 1.51
C VAL A 33 10.44 4.95 2.21
N HIS A 34 10.93 6.07 1.68
CA HIS A 34 11.97 6.85 2.32
C HIS A 34 11.32 8.07 2.97
N ILE A 35 11.48 8.22 4.28
CA ILE A 35 11.04 9.39 5.02
C ILE A 35 12.23 10.31 5.19
N PRO A 36 12.22 11.54 4.63
CA PRO A 36 13.33 12.47 4.77
C PRO A 36 13.64 12.78 6.25
N ASN A 37 14.92 12.89 6.61
CA ASN A 37 15.40 13.11 8.00
C ASN A 37 14.92 14.41 8.67
N ASN A 38 14.22 15.29 7.95
CA ASN A 38 13.61 16.52 8.47
C ASN A 38 12.13 16.65 8.05
N PHE A 39 11.48 15.52 7.73
CA PHE A 39 10.10 15.54 7.31
C PHE A 39 9.20 15.93 8.49
N PRO A 40 8.33 16.96 8.36
CA PRO A 40 7.46 17.37 9.44
C PRO A 40 6.49 16.22 9.77
N GLN A 41 6.72 15.50 10.88
CA GLN A 41 5.88 14.37 11.27
C GLN A 41 4.41 14.80 11.47
N ASP A 42 4.18 16.04 11.92
CA ASP A 42 2.85 16.63 12.07
C ASP A 42 2.12 16.85 10.72
N GLU A 43 2.82 16.81 9.60
CA GLU A 43 2.23 16.91 8.26
C GLU A 43 1.92 15.54 7.64
N LEU A 44 2.54 14.47 8.14
CA LEU A 44 2.30 13.11 7.67
C LEU A 44 0.91 12.66 8.09
N VAL A 45 0.11 12.22 7.13
CA VAL A 45 -1.23 11.68 7.36
C VAL A 45 -1.23 10.16 7.22
N GLY A 46 -0.35 9.62 6.36
CA GLY A 46 -0.21 8.19 6.20
C GLY A 46 0.62 7.80 4.98
N PHE A 47 0.45 6.56 4.56
CA PHE A 47 1.11 5.96 3.41
C PHE A 47 0.05 5.46 2.43
N ALA A 48 0.23 5.77 1.16
CA ALA A 48 -0.55 5.17 0.08
C ALA A 48 0.35 4.19 -0.68
N LEU A 49 -0.10 2.96 -0.84
CA LEU A 49 0.57 1.87 -1.54
C LEU A 49 -0.26 1.48 -2.75
N CYS A 50 0.40 1.13 -3.84
CA CYS A 50 -0.23 0.63 -5.04
C CYS A 50 0.55 -0.56 -5.57
N PHE A 51 -0.14 -1.68 -5.82
CA PHE A 51 0.44 -2.90 -6.35
C PHE A 51 -0.29 -3.29 -7.63
N LEU A 52 0.46 -3.59 -8.69
CA LEU A 52 -0.09 -4.14 -9.92
C LEU A 52 -0.13 -5.66 -9.79
N LEU A 53 -1.33 -6.22 -9.84
CA LEU A 53 -1.61 -7.63 -9.64
C LEU A 53 -2.13 -8.26 -10.95
N VAL A 54 -1.75 -9.50 -11.22
CA VAL A 54 -2.34 -10.30 -12.31
C VAL A 54 -2.73 -11.65 -11.75
N SER A 55 -3.99 -12.05 -11.95
CA SER A 55 -4.43 -13.40 -11.61
C SER A 55 -4.51 -14.29 -12.84
N TYR A 56 -4.09 -15.55 -12.70
CA TYR A 56 -4.19 -16.60 -13.71
C TYR A 56 -5.20 -17.70 -13.33
N ALA A 57 -6.02 -17.46 -12.30
CA ALA A 57 -7.03 -18.42 -11.87
C ALA A 57 -8.17 -18.51 -12.90
N VAL A 58 -8.48 -19.71 -13.38
CA VAL A 58 -9.57 -19.96 -14.32
C VAL A 58 -10.42 -21.14 -13.85
N PRO A 59 -11.72 -20.95 -13.60
CA PRO A 59 -12.41 -19.66 -13.49
C PRO A 59 -11.99 -18.88 -12.22
N PRO A 60 -12.17 -17.54 -12.19
CA PRO A 60 -11.72 -16.66 -11.10
C PRO A 60 -12.15 -17.11 -9.69
N GLU A 61 -13.35 -17.66 -9.58
CA GLU A 61 -14.00 -18.00 -8.30
C GLU A 61 -13.37 -19.21 -7.63
N LEU A 62 -12.54 -19.99 -8.34
CA LEU A 62 -11.85 -21.14 -7.75
C LEU A 62 -10.66 -20.75 -6.87
N CYS A 63 -10.18 -19.50 -6.97
CA CYS A 63 -9.03 -19.06 -6.19
C CYS A 63 -9.38 -17.87 -5.31
N ASN A 64 -9.45 -18.12 -4.00
CA ASN A 64 -9.62 -17.09 -2.98
C ASN A 64 -8.26 -16.49 -2.63
N HIS A 65 -7.80 -15.53 -3.43
CA HIS A 65 -6.52 -14.87 -3.21
C HIS A 65 -6.47 -14.17 -1.87
N GLU A 66 -5.67 -14.68 -0.95
CA GLU A 66 -5.37 -14.05 0.33
C GLU A 66 -3.97 -13.43 0.29
N ILE A 67 -3.93 -12.11 0.50
CA ILE A 67 -2.71 -11.31 0.50
C ILE A 67 -2.44 -10.77 1.90
N ASP A 68 -1.17 -10.78 2.28
CA ASP A 68 -0.65 -10.16 3.48
C ASP A 68 0.18 -8.93 3.11
N CYS A 69 -0.03 -7.83 3.82
CA CYS A 69 0.85 -6.67 3.80
C CYS A 69 1.70 -6.64 5.07
N TYR A 70 3.02 -6.62 4.90
CA TYR A 70 3.98 -6.51 5.99
C TYR A 70 4.70 -5.17 5.94
N LEU A 71 4.95 -4.58 7.12
CA LEU A 71 5.92 -3.52 7.33
C LEU A 71 7.24 -4.14 7.77
N ILE A 72 8.32 -3.78 7.10
CA ILE A 72 9.69 -4.21 7.41
C ILE A 72 10.49 -2.95 7.70
N ALA A 73 11.10 -2.89 8.88
CA ALA A 73 11.90 -1.75 9.33
C ALA A 73 12.90 -2.21 10.39
N SER A 74 14.15 -1.77 10.31
CA SER A 74 15.22 -2.04 11.30
C SER A 74 15.28 -3.49 11.82
N ASN A 75 15.15 -4.47 10.90
CA ASN A 75 15.10 -5.92 11.16
C ASN A 75 13.83 -6.45 11.87
N ASP A 76 12.87 -5.59 12.17
CA ASP A 76 11.51 -5.99 12.57
C ASP A 76 10.64 -6.23 11.33
N LYS A 77 9.73 -7.19 11.44
CA LYS A 77 8.72 -7.49 10.43
C LYS A 77 7.36 -7.61 11.10
N LYS A 78 6.48 -6.64 10.83
CA LYS A 78 5.12 -6.56 11.38
C LYS A 78 4.08 -6.82 10.32
N LEU A 79 3.15 -7.75 10.56
CA LEU A 79 1.96 -7.91 9.74
C LEU A 79 1.03 -6.70 9.96
N ILE A 80 0.66 -6.01 8.89
CA ILE A 80 -0.24 -4.84 8.92
C ILE A 80 -1.67 -5.25 8.67
N THR A 81 -1.89 -6.07 7.65
CA THR A 81 -3.23 -6.55 7.30
C THR A 81 -3.15 -7.81 6.45
N THR A 82 -4.20 -8.63 6.58
CA THR A 82 -4.51 -9.74 5.70
C THR A 82 -5.81 -9.43 5.00
N ARG A 83 -5.86 -9.63 3.68
CA ARG A 83 -7.02 -9.30 2.86
C ARG A 83 -7.29 -10.43 1.87
N ARG A 84 -8.57 -10.83 1.79
CA ARG A 84 -9.07 -11.64 0.69
C ARG A 84 -9.49 -10.72 -0.44
N LEU A 85 -8.86 -10.88 -1.59
CA LEU A 85 -9.21 -10.13 -2.79
C LEU A 85 -10.52 -10.66 -3.37
N PRO A 86 -11.37 -9.79 -3.95
CA PRO A 86 -12.47 -10.25 -4.78
C PRO A 86 -11.93 -10.96 -6.05
N PRO A 87 -12.78 -11.72 -6.76
CA PRO A 87 -12.41 -12.30 -8.04
C PRO A 87 -11.87 -11.25 -9.01
N MET A 88 -10.82 -11.62 -9.74
CA MET A 88 -10.15 -10.77 -10.73
C MET A 88 -10.39 -11.33 -12.13
N ASP A 89 -10.47 -10.46 -13.13
CA ASP A 89 -10.50 -10.90 -14.52
C ASP A 89 -9.19 -11.65 -14.86
N PRO A 90 -9.25 -12.91 -15.32
CA PRO A 90 -8.06 -13.72 -15.57
C PRO A 90 -7.17 -13.08 -16.63
N CYS A 91 -5.86 -13.10 -16.38
CA CYS A 91 -4.82 -12.52 -17.21
C CYS A 91 -4.93 -11.00 -17.42
N TYR A 92 -5.90 -10.32 -16.79
CA TYR A 92 -6.03 -8.87 -16.86
C TYR A 92 -5.39 -8.22 -15.62
N PRO A 93 -4.55 -7.18 -15.80
CA PRO A 93 -3.96 -6.48 -14.68
C PRO A 93 -4.99 -5.69 -13.85
N HIS A 94 -4.77 -5.67 -12.54
CA HIS A 94 -5.54 -4.87 -11.60
C HIS A 94 -4.62 -4.13 -10.65
N LEU A 95 -5.05 -2.95 -10.22
CA LEU A 95 -4.38 -2.15 -9.20
C LEU A 95 -5.01 -2.43 -7.84
N TYR A 96 -4.21 -2.92 -6.91
CA TYR A 96 -4.54 -2.96 -5.49
C TYR A 96 -3.96 -1.73 -4.80
N ILE A 97 -4.84 -0.84 -4.34
CA ILE A 97 -4.48 0.40 -3.65
C ILE A 97 -4.80 0.23 -2.17
N LEU A 98 -3.82 0.49 -1.31
CA LEU A 98 -3.94 0.38 0.13
C LEU A 98 -3.48 1.69 0.79
N TYR A 99 -4.36 2.31 1.56
CA TYR A 99 -4.03 3.45 2.39
C TYR A 99 -3.88 3.04 3.85
N LEU A 100 -2.79 3.47 4.46
CA LEU A 100 -2.43 3.22 5.84
C LEU A 100 -2.31 4.56 6.58
N SER A 101 -3.26 4.83 7.47
CA SER A 101 -3.21 6.00 8.37
C SER A 101 -1.98 5.94 9.28
N ILE A 102 -1.34 7.09 9.49
CA ILE A 102 -0.18 7.25 10.38
C ILE A 102 -0.53 6.91 11.84
N GLU A 103 -1.79 7.10 12.25
CA GLU A 103 -2.27 6.79 13.61
C GLU A 103 -2.08 5.29 13.95
N GLN A 104 -2.08 4.39 12.96
CA GLN A 104 -1.80 2.96 13.17
C GLN A 104 -0.37 2.66 13.62
N PHE A 105 0.52 3.66 13.51
CA PHE A 105 1.93 3.54 13.79
C PHE A 105 2.40 4.46 14.90
N ARG A 106 1.50 5.22 15.53
CA ARG A 106 1.81 6.25 16.52
C ARG A 106 2.74 5.78 17.63
N ASP A 107 2.53 4.58 18.14
CA ASP A 107 3.35 3.98 19.19
C ASP A 107 4.81 3.77 18.76
N LYS A 108 5.06 3.62 17.46
CA LYS A 108 6.40 3.41 16.86
C LYS A 108 7.03 4.68 16.31
N ILE A 109 6.29 5.78 16.19
CA ILE A 109 6.82 7.06 15.64
C ILE A 109 7.89 7.67 16.56
N HIS A 110 7.81 7.37 17.85
CA HIS A 110 8.75 7.86 18.86
C HIS A 110 10.00 6.97 19.04
N GLU A 111 10.09 5.84 18.33
CA GLU A 111 11.30 5.02 18.30
C GLU A 111 12.29 5.63 17.28
N ASP A 112 13.27 6.36 17.78
CA ASP A 112 14.34 6.96 16.97
C ASP A 112 14.99 5.87 16.08
N ASP A 113 15.18 6.20 14.79
CA ASP A 113 15.74 5.36 13.72
C ASP A 113 14.84 4.26 13.10
N TYR A 114 13.58 4.06 13.57
CA TYR A 114 12.69 3.06 12.96
C TYR A 114 12.21 3.44 11.54
N TRP A 115 12.19 4.73 11.23
CA TRP A 115 11.48 5.29 10.07
C TRP A 115 12.37 5.73 8.91
N SER A 116 13.69 5.63 9.06
CA SER A 116 14.67 6.11 8.07
C SER A 116 14.60 5.32 6.75
N ASP A 117 14.33 4.02 6.84
CA ASP A 117 14.11 3.13 5.70
C ASP A 117 13.05 2.07 6.04
N ILE A 118 11.81 2.28 5.58
CA ILE A 118 10.73 1.30 5.75
C ILE A 118 10.31 0.69 4.41
N GLU A 119 9.91 -0.57 4.46
CA GLU A 119 9.42 -1.30 3.30
C GLU A 119 8.05 -1.91 3.59
N PHE A 120 7.12 -1.70 2.65
CA PHE A 120 5.84 -2.39 2.66
C PHE A 120 5.86 -3.53 1.65
N ALA A 121 5.85 -4.77 2.12
CA ALA A 121 5.88 -5.95 1.26
C ALA A 121 4.50 -6.60 1.19
N LEU A 122 4.00 -6.78 -0.03
CA LEU A 122 2.80 -7.55 -0.29
C LEU A 122 3.19 -8.99 -0.65
N LYS A 123 2.52 -9.96 -0.03
CA LYS A 123 2.76 -11.39 -0.25
C LYS A 123 1.45 -12.14 -0.40
N CYS A 124 1.42 -13.09 -1.32
CA CYS A 124 0.34 -14.06 -1.45
C CYS A 124 0.91 -15.44 -1.12
N TYR A 125 0.27 -16.17 -0.22
CA TYR A 125 0.69 -17.52 0.18
C TYR A 125 -0.26 -18.62 -0.26
N CYS A 126 -1.47 -18.26 -0.68
CA CYS A 126 -2.53 -19.22 -0.95
C CYS A 126 -2.40 -19.94 -2.30
N CYS A 127 -1.64 -19.38 -3.26
CA CYS A 127 -1.57 -19.91 -4.61
C CYS A 127 -0.35 -19.40 -5.40
N HIS A 128 -0.10 -20.05 -6.55
CA HIS A 128 0.83 -19.57 -7.58
C HIS A 128 0.11 -18.82 -8.72
N SER A 129 -1.21 -18.65 -8.63
CA SER A 129 -2.06 -18.02 -9.65
C SER A 129 -2.28 -16.53 -9.42
N LEU A 130 -1.57 -15.90 -8.49
CA LEU A 130 -1.51 -14.45 -8.33
C LEU A 130 -0.06 -13.98 -8.43
N GLN A 131 0.18 -13.05 -9.34
CA GLN A 131 1.47 -12.40 -9.50
C GLN A 131 1.38 -10.94 -9.07
N ILE A 132 2.34 -10.50 -8.26
CA ILE A 132 2.55 -9.09 -7.92
C ILE A 132 3.65 -8.58 -8.84
N VAL A 133 3.29 -7.77 -9.82
CA VAL A 133 4.15 -7.41 -10.95
C VAL A 133 4.96 -6.15 -10.65
N ARG A 134 4.30 -5.13 -10.10
CA ARG A 134 4.90 -3.83 -9.77
C ARG A 134 4.36 -3.32 -8.45
N SER A 135 5.12 -2.44 -7.82
CA SER A 135 4.76 -1.71 -6.62
C SER A 135 5.05 -0.22 -6.80
N GLY A 136 4.31 0.60 -6.07
CA GLY A 136 4.53 2.02 -5.90
C GLY A 136 4.03 2.46 -4.53
N CYS A 137 4.57 3.56 -4.04
CA CYS A 137 4.13 4.16 -2.78
C CYS A 137 4.15 5.68 -2.82
N ARG A 138 3.49 6.31 -1.87
CA ARG A 138 3.50 7.75 -1.66
C ARG A 138 3.35 8.06 -0.18
N LEU A 139 4.15 8.99 0.31
CA LEU A 139 3.88 9.67 1.58
C LEU A 139 2.70 10.60 1.38
N VAL A 140 1.65 10.43 2.18
CA VAL A 140 0.44 11.25 2.11
C VAL A 140 0.55 12.35 3.14
N CYS A 141 0.66 13.58 2.67
CA CYS A 141 0.73 14.77 3.51
C CYS A 141 -0.65 15.42 3.64
N LYS A 142 -0.83 16.30 4.64
CA LYS A 142 -2.06 17.10 4.79
C LYS A 142 -2.42 17.86 3.50
N GLN A 143 -1.42 18.40 2.82
CA GLN A 143 -1.60 19.11 1.54
C GLN A 143 -2.19 18.22 0.44
N ASP A 144 -1.77 16.95 0.34
CA ASP A 144 -2.32 16.03 -0.65
C ASP A 144 -3.83 15.83 -0.42
N VAL A 145 -4.27 15.78 0.84
CA VAL A 145 -5.70 15.64 1.21
C VAL A 145 -6.49 16.93 0.94
N GLU A 146 -5.86 18.09 1.10
CA GLU A 146 -6.50 19.40 0.89
C GLU A 146 -6.72 19.70 -0.58
N VAL A 147 -5.79 19.32 -1.48
CA VAL A 147 -5.97 19.49 -2.93
C VAL A 147 -7.18 18.71 -3.47
N PHE A 148 -7.51 17.56 -2.88
CA PHE A 148 -8.74 16.83 -3.21
C PHE A 148 -10.03 17.53 -2.73
N ARG A 149 -9.95 18.49 -1.80
CA ARG A 149 -11.13 19.23 -1.29
C ARG A 149 -11.60 20.32 -2.23
N ASP A 150 -10.70 20.92 -3.00
CA ASP A 150 -11.04 22.05 -3.88
C ASP A 150 -11.65 21.61 -5.23
N HIS A 151 -11.73 20.30 -5.47
CA HIS A 151 -12.24 19.71 -6.72
C HIS A 151 -13.52 18.88 -6.55
N ILE A 152 -14.22 19.01 -5.39
CA ILE A 152 -15.52 18.36 -5.11
C ILE A 152 -16.59 19.43 -4.89
#